data_AF-A0A7V5XFB6-F1
#
_entry.id   AF-A0A7V5XFB6-F1
#
_cell.length_a   1.000
_cell.length_b   1.000
_cell.length_c   1.000
_cell.angle_alpha   90.00
_cell.angle_beta   90.00
_cell.angle_gamma   90.00
#
_symmetry.space_group_name_H-M   'P 1'
#
loop_
_entity.id
_entity.type
_entity.pdbx_description
1 polymer ?
#
loop_
_entity_poly.entity_id
_entity_poly.type
_entity_poly.pdbx_seq_one_letter_code
_entity_poly.pdbx_strand_id
1 'polypeptide(L)'
;MKNYKPILEKFFKNQLSSPEYKTFLTNLKRIIKKAFDGHFNRHIESLFAKYYGPDYLKALSHELLLKLIDKKNTILNHTFIHENYLISVVVNLIYYHLSSDFKTVEKETNFEDLYLSKDPEEEENLKLEEVLPKLTVDHLESLRLLHIIEVLKQHLTPKEIETLCCYVLNYIYKQEAECKVNKNVLYKRWERLKPKLRAILGYEIFEEISPYKLFELIKSELC
;
A
#
# COMPACT_ATOMS: atom_id res chain seq x y z
N MET A 1 -14.71 -8.84 16.79
CA MET A 1 -13.55 -8.75 15.87
C MET A 1 -13.23 -10.14 15.35
N LYS A 2 -12.89 -10.31 14.07
CA LYS A 2 -12.82 -11.65 13.42
C LYS A 2 -11.38 -12.16 13.36
N ASN A 3 -11.14 -13.35 13.92
CA ASN A 3 -9.85 -14.05 13.84
C ASN A 3 -9.86 -14.97 12.60
N TYR A 4 -8.88 -14.79 11.72
CA TYR A 4 -8.73 -15.59 10.50
C TYR A 4 -7.79 -16.78 10.67
N LYS A 5 -7.10 -16.91 11.81
CA LYS A 5 -6.17 -18.01 12.07
C LYS A 5 -6.80 -19.40 11.87
N PRO A 6 -7.98 -19.73 12.44
CA PRO A 6 -8.51 -21.10 12.36
C PRO A 6 -8.87 -21.52 10.92
N ILE A 7 -9.39 -20.60 10.11
CA ILE A 7 -9.75 -20.90 8.72
C ILE A 7 -8.51 -21.02 7.82
N LEU A 8 -7.47 -20.23 8.09
CA LEU A 8 -6.17 -20.31 7.41
C LEU A 8 -5.44 -21.61 7.74
N GLU A 9 -5.48 -22.06 8.99
CA GLU A 9 -4.90 -23.36 9.37
C GLU A 9 -5.58 -24.53 8.66
N LYS A 10 -6.91 -24.53 8.62
CA LYS A 10 -7.67 -25.52 7.84
C LYS A 10 -7.32 -25.45 6.37
N PHE A 11 -7.20 -24.25 5.81
CA PHE A 11 -6.80 -24.05 4.41
C PHE A 11 -5.42 -24.67 4.13
N PHE A 12 -4.40 -24.34 4.93
CA PHE A 12 -3.03 -24.84 4.72
C PHE A 12 -2.85 -26.34 4.97
N LYS A 13 -3.77 -26.95 5.72
CA LYS A 13 -3.82 -28.40 5.96
C LYS A 13 -4.73 -29.14 4.98
N ASN A 14 -5.32 -28.45 4.00
CA ASN A 14 -6.31 -29.00 3.06
C ASN A 14 -7.52 -29.64 3.75
N GLN A 15 -7.98 -29.05 4.85
CA GLN A 15 -9.08 -29.53 5.69
C GLN A 15 -10.37 -28.71 5.52
N LEU A 16 -10.44 -27.80 4.54
CA LEU A 16 -11.65 -27.05 4.24
C LEU A 16 -12.61 -27.90 3.40
N SER A 17 -13.86 -27.99 3.84
CA SER A 17 -14.95 -28.49 3.00
C SER A 17 -15.27 -27.50 1.86
N SER A 18 -15.90 -27.98 0.79
CA SER A 18 -16.31 -27.13 -0.34
C SER A 18 -17.19 -25.93 0.09
N PRO A 19 -18.17 -26.08 0.99
CA PRO A 19 -18.92 -24.93 1.53
C PRO A 19 -18.05 -23.94 2.31
N GLU A 20 -17.16 -24.42 3.19
CA GLU A 20 -16.26 -23.56 3.97
C GLU A 20 -15.31 -22.78 3.05
N TYR A 21 -14.80 -23.42 2.00
CA TYR A 21 -13.93 -22.77 1.01
C TYR A 21 -14.66 -21.65 0.25
N LYS A 22 -15.91 -21.88 -0.18
CA LYS A 22 -16.74 -20.84 -0.80
C LYS A 22 -16.96 -19.66 0.14
N THR A 23 -17.28 -19.94 1.41
CA THR A 23 -17.44 -18.89 2.43
C THR A 23 -16.12 -18.16 2.68
N PHE A 24 -14.99 -18.86 2.66
CA PHE A 24 -13.67 -18.26 2.80
C PHE A 24 -13.35 -17.29 1.66
N LEU A 25 -13.54 -17.71 0.41
CA LEU A 25 -13.37 -16.85 -0.77
C LEU A 25 -14.26 -15.61 -0.72
N THR A 26 -15.53 -15.75 -0.33
CA THR A 26 -16.42 -14.59 -0.15
C THR A 26 -15.90 -13.63 0.93
N ASN A 27 -15.33 -14.16 2.02
CA ASN A 27 -14.71 -13.33 3.05
C ASN A 27 -13.45 -12.61 2.54
N LEU A 28 -12.64 -13.24 1.69
CA LEU A 28 -11.47 -12.61 1.08
C LEU A 28 -11.88 -11.51 0.11
N LYS A 29 -12.87 -11.74 -0.77
CA LYS A 29 -13.44 -10.69 -1.64
C LYS A 29 -13.92 -9.48 -0.84
N ARG A 30 -14.59 -9.73 0.30
CA ARG A 30 -15.03 -8.66 1.21
C ARG A 30 -13.85 -7.90 1.81
N ILE A 31 -12.76 -8.58 2.19
CA ILE A 31 -11.53 -7.93 2.68
C ILE A 31 -10.92 -7.07 1.58
N ILE A 32 -10.86 -7.58 0.35
CA ILE A 32 -10.31 -6.83 -0.79
C ILE A 32 -11.16 -5.60 -1.07
N LYS A 33 -12.48 -5.73 -1.06
CA LYS A 33 -13.37 -4.60 -1.24
C LYS A 33 -13.20 -3.55 -0.14
N LYS A 34 -13.06 -3.97 1.12
CA LYS A 34 -12.70 -3.07 2.22
C LYS A 34 -11.35 -2.37 2.02
N ALA A 35 -10.37 -3.07 1.44
CA ALA A 35 -9.07 -2.47 1.13
C ALA A 35 -9.23 -1.38 0.08
N PHE A 36 -9.96 -1.64 -1.01
CA PHE A 36 -10.31 -0.61 -2.00
C PHE A 36 -11.05 0.56 -1.36
N ASP A 37 -12.16 0.31 -0.67
CA ASP A 37 -13.01 1.37 -0.12
C ASP A 37 -12.30 2.20 0.98
N GLY A 38 -11.34 1.61 1.70
CA GLY A 38 -10.64 2.24 2.82
C GLY A 38 -9.30 2.88 2.48
N HIS A 39 -8.61 2.41 1.43
CA HIS A 39 -7.23 2.82 1.13
C HIS A 39 -7.03 3.32 -0.31
N PHE A 40 -8.02 3.17 -1.19
CA PHE A 40 -7.87 3.55 -2.60
C PHE A 40 -9.10 4.31 -3.09
N ASN A 41 -8.94 5.12 -4.14
CA ASN A 41 -10.08 5.80 -4.76
C ASN A 41 -10.77 4.89 -5.79
N ARG A 42 -11.97 5.28 -6.23
CA ARG A 42 -12.74 4.54 -7.25
C ARG A 42 -12.02 4.39 -8.58
N HIS A 43 -11.12 5.32 -8.91
CA HIS A 43 -10.35 5.25 -10.14
C HIS A 43 -9.37 4.06 -10.10
N ILE A 44 -8.65 3.87 -8.99
CA ILE A 44 -7.74 2.73 -8.81
C ILE A 44 -8.51 1.40 -8.93
N GLU A 45 -9.64 1.25 -8.23
CA GLU A 45 -10.47 0.04 -8.34
C GLU A 45 -10.95 -0.20 -9.78
N SER A 46 -11.28 0.87 -10.52
CA SER A 46 -11.68 0.76 -11.93
C SER A 46 -10.56 0.28 -12.85
N LEU A 47 -9.28 0.53 -12.51
CA LEU A 47 -8.14 -0.03 -13.25
C LEU A 47 -8.11 -1.56 -13.11
N PHE A 48 -8.31 -2.10 -11.91
CA PHE A 48 -8.35 -3.55 -11.73
C PHE A 48 -9.51 -4.18 -12.50
N ALA A 49 -10.69 -3.55 -12.50
CA ALA A 49 -11.80 -4.00 -13.32
C ALA A 49 -11.50 -3.94 -14.84
N LYS A 50 -10.69 -2.97 -15.29
CA LYS A 50 -10.26 -2.85 -16.68
C LYS A 50 -9.27 -3.95 -17.08
N TYR A 51 -8.28 -4.25 -16.23
CA TYR A 51 -7.21 -5.21 -16.54
C TYR A 51 -7.61 -6.67 -16.30
N TYR A 52 -8.36 -6.97 -15.23
CA TYR A 52 -8.79 -8.34 -14.89
C TYR A 52 -10.22 -8.66 -15.31
N GLY A 53 -10.96 -7.67 -15.82
CA GLY A 53 -12.37 -7.81 -16.15
C GLY A 53 -13.31 -7.73 -14.94
N PRO A 54 -14.61 -8.03 -15.13
CA PRO A 54 -15.65 -7.83 -14.12
C PRO A 54 -15.45 -8.70 -12.85
N ASP A 55 -14.68 -9.78 -12.96
CA ASP A 55 -14.38 -10.71 -11.87
C ASP A 55 -13.06 -10.42 -11.14
N TYR A 56 -12.50 -9.20 -11.25
CA TYR A 56 -11.21 -8.84 -10.65
C TYR A 56 -11.09 -9.18 -9.15
N LEU A 57 -12.18 -9.07 -8.36
CA LEU A 57 -12.18 -9.47 -6.94
C LEU A 57 -11.88 -10.96 -6.76
N LYS A 58 -12.34 -11.81 -7.69
CA LYS A 58 -12.06 -13.25 -7.70
C LYS A 58 -10.59 -13.49 -8.03
N ALA A 59 -10.05 -12.81 -9.04
CA ALA A 59 -8.64 -12.90 -9.40
C ALA A 59 -7.73 -12.51 -8.23
N LEU A 60 -7.96 -11.33 -7.64
CA LEU A 60 -7.23 -10.85 -6.47
C LEU A 60 -7.40 -11.76 -5.24
N SER A 61 -8.56 -12.42 -5.08
CA SER A 61 -8.74 -13.39 -3.99
C SER A 61 -7.84 -14.61 -4.16
N HIS A 62 -7.68 -15.12 -5.38
CA HIS A 62 -6.79 -16.25 -5.63
C HIS A 62 -5.33 -15.86 -5.48
N GLU A 63 -4.94 -14.68 -5.96
CA GLU A 63 -3.58 -14.17 -5.79
C GLU A 63 -3.24 -13.92 -4.31
N LEU A 64 -4.20 -13.40 -3.54
CA LEU A 64 -4.08 -13.29 -2.09
C LEU A 64 -3.88 -14.67 -1.45
N LEU A 65 -4.60 -15.71 -1.88
CA LEU A 65 -4.40 -17.07 -1.37
C LEU A 65 -2.98 -17.57 -1.65
N LEU A 66 -2.44 -17.35 -2.86
CA LEU A 66 -1.07 -17.71 -3.21
C LEU A 66 -0.07 -17.01 -2.27
N LYS A 67 -0.18 -15.69 -2.10
CA LYS A 67 0.67 -14.95 -1.15
C LYS A 67 0.56 -15.44 0.29
N LEU A 68 -0.61 -15.92 0.71
CA LEU A 68 -0.79 -16.51 2.04
C LEU A 68 -0.15 -17.89 2.15
N ILE A 69 -0.13 -18.68 1.07
CA ILE A 69 0.59 -19.97 1.00
C ILE A 69 2.09 -19.73 1.13
N ASP A 70 2.65 -18.74 0.43
CA ASP A 70 4.08 -18.39 0.50
C ASP A 70 4.48 -18.04 1.94
N LYS A 71 3.57 -17.39 2.69
CA LYS A 71 3.76 -17.01 4.10
C LYS A 71 3.23 -18.03 5.11
N LYS A 72 2.97 -19.28 4.68
CA LYS A 72 2.34 -20.31 5.51
C LYS A 72 3.01 -20.49 6.86
N ASN A 73 4.33 -20.66 6.90
CA ASN A 73 5.06 -20.93 8.15
C ASN A 73 4.94 -19.78 9.14
N THR A 74 5.10 -18.55 8.67
CA THR A 74 4.92 -17.33 9.47
C THR A 74 3.50 -17.25 10.02
N ILE A 75 2.49 -17.46 9.17
CA ILE A 75 1.08 -17.44 9.60
C ILE A 75 0.80 -18.55 10.62
N LEU A 76 1.38 -19.74 10.46
CA LEU A 76 1.24 -20.87 11.38
C LEU A 76 1.89 -20.62 12.76
N ASN A 77 2.91 -19.77 12.83
CA ASN A 77 3.56 -19.41 14.09
C ASN A 77 2.81 -18.35 14.90
N HIS A 78 1.94 -17.54 14.28
CA HIS A 78 1.14 -16.55 14.98
C HIS A 78 -0.03 -17.19 15.75
N THR A 79 -0.26 -16.80 17.00
CA THR A 79 -1.43 -17.28 17.77
C THR A 79 -2.77 -16.71 17.27
N PHE A 80 -2.72 -15.57 16.55
CA PHE A 80 -3.90 -14.84 16.12
C PHE A 80 -3.63 -14.12 14.79
N ILE A 81 -4.60 -14.14 13.88
CA ILE A 81 -4.52 -13.39 12.61
C ILE A 81 -5.71 -12.43 12.54
N HIS A 82 -5.42 -11.14 12.69
CA HIS A 82 -6.42 -10.09 12.66
C HIS A 82 -6.88 -9.78 11.22
N GLU A 83 -8.14 -9.36 11.03
CA GLU A 83 -8.65 -8.95 9.71
C GLU A 83 -7.78 -7.84 9.08
N ASN A 84 -7.33 -6.86 9.88
CA ASN A 84 -6.45 -5.78 9.41
C ASN A 84 -5.12 -6.29 8.84
N TYR A 85 -4.58 -7.40 9.34
CA TYR A 85 -3.37 -8.00 8.76
C TYR A 85 -3.65 -8.40 7.30
N LEU A 86 -4.78 -9.05 7.04
CA LEU A 86 -5.18 -9.43 5.68
C LEU A 86 -5.46 -8.20 4.80
N ILE A 87 -6.05 -7.15 5.37
CA ILE A 87 -6.23 -5.87 4.65
C ILE A 87 -4.86 -5.30 4.23
N SER A 88 -3.88 -5.24 5.14
CA SER A 88 -2.53 -4.78 4.82
C SER A 88 -1.85 -5.61 3.74
N VAL A 89 -2.01 -6.93 3.76
CA VAL A 89 -1.50 -7.82 2.69
C VAL A 89 -2.16 -7.48 1.35
N VAL A 90 -3.47 -7.23 1.33
CA VAL A 90 -4.17 -6.83 0.09
C VAL A 90 -3.74 -5.45 -0.39
N VAL A 91 -3.55 -4.48 0.51
CA VAL A 91 -3.07 -3.15 0.15
C VAL A 91 -1.70 -3.25 -0.54
N ASN A 92 -0.79 -4.06 0.02
CA ASN A 92 0.51 -4.31 -0.60
C ASN A 92 0.40 -5.02 -1.95
N LEU A 93 -0.53 -5.97 -2.08
CA LEU A 93 -0.83 -6.64 -3.34
C LEU A 93 -1.32 -5.65 -4.41
N ILE A 94 -2.21 -4.72 -4.06
CA ILE A 94 -2.72 -3.70 -4.97
C ILE A 94 -1.59 -2.75 -5.40
N TYR A 95 -0.77 -2.29 -4.46
CA TYR A 95 0.39 -1.45 -4.78
C TYR A 95 1.38 -2.15 -5.71
N TYR A 96 1.62 -3.45 -5.51
CA TYR A 96 2.47 -4.24 -6.40
C TYR A 96 1.98 -4.17 -7.85
N HIS A 97 0.69 -4.42 -8.09
CA HIS A 97 0.10 -4.33 -9.43
C HIS A 97 0.22 -2.95 -10.04
N LEU A 98 -0.11 -1.91 -9.28
CA LEU A 98 0.01 -0.53 -9.72
C LEU A 98 1.45 -0.17 -10.09
N SER A 99 2.43 -0.58 -9.28
CA SER A 99 3.85 -0.33 -9.54
C SER A 99 4.41 -1.11 -10.72
N SER A 100 3.80 -2.26 -11.04
CA SER A 100 4.19 -3.09 -12.17
C SER A 100 3.53 -2.68 -13.50
N ASP A 101 2.72 -1.62 -13.53
CA ASP A 101 1.81 -1.29 -14.64
C ASP A 101 0.93 -2.49 -15.06
N PHE A 102 0.57 -3.37 -14.12
CA PHE A 102 -0.10 -4.65 -14.39
C PHE A 102 0.67 -5.58 -15.36
N LYS A 103 1.96 -5.34 -15.64
CA LYS A 103 2.78 -6.20 -16.53
C LYS A 103 2.94 -7.62 -16.00
N THR A 104 2.87 -7.82 -14.68
CA THR A 104 2.87 -9.17 -14.08
C THR A 104 1.64 -10.00 -14.45
N VAL A 105 0.55 -9.35 -14.90
CA VAL A 105 -0.67 -10.02 -15.37
C VAL A 105 -0.48 -10.62 -16.77
N GLU A 106 0.54 -10.20 -17.53
CA GLU A 106 0.84 -10.74 -18.87
C GLU A 106 1.60 -12.07 -18.86
N LYS A 107 2.19 -12.49 -17.72
CA LYS A 107 2.73 -13.85 -17.61
C LYS A 107 1.64 -14.82 -17.19
N GLU A 108 0.88 -15.29 -18.17
CA GLU A 108 0.39 -16.67 -18.11
C GLU A 108 1.63 -17.58 -18.05
N THR A 109 2.05 -17.98 -16.85
CA THR A 109 3.00 -19.09 -16.71
C THR A 109 2.36 -20.32 -17.32
N ASN A 110 2.94 -20.80 -18.42
CA ASN A 110 2.59 -22.09 -18.99
C ASN A 110 2.89 -23.16 -17.93
N PHE A 111 1.96 -24.09 -17.69
CA PHE A 111 2.11 -25.12 -16.65
C PHE A 111 3.36 -26.01 -16.87
N GLU A 112 3.91 -26.01 -18.08
CA GLU A 112 5.15 -26.72 -18.43
C GLU A 112 6.42 -26.11 -17.81
N ASP A 113 6.41 -24.82 -17.45
CA ASP A 113 7.58 -24.14 -16.86
C ASP A 113 7.79 -24.46 -15.37
N LEU A 114 6.77 -25.01 -14.69
CA LEU A 114 6.84 -25.39 -13.27
C LEU A 114 7.55 -26.74 -13.04
N TYR A 115 7.91 -27.47 -14.10
CA TYR A 115 8.54 -28.79 -14.00
C TYR A 115 10.06 -28.80 -14.24
N LEU A 116 10.68 -27.63 -14.47
CA LEU A 116 12.08 -27.52 -14.88
C LEU A 116 12.95 -26.66 -13.95
N SER A 117 12.96 -26.95 -12.65
CA SER A 117 14.18 -26.86 -11.83
C SER A 117 13.90 -27.41 -10.43
N LYS A 118 14.63 -28.47 -10.07
CA LYS A 118 14.83 -28.84 -8.67
C LYS A 118 16.33 -28.81 -8.45
N ASP A 119 16.87 -27.62 -8.22
CA ASP A 119 18.25 -27.44 -7.78
C ASP A 119 18.25 -27.01 -6.30
N PRO A 120 18.99 -27.69 -5.40
CA PRO A 120 19.02 -27.35 -3.98
C PRO A 120 19.58 -25.95 -3.68
N GLU A 121 20.27 -25.31 -4.62
CA GLU A 121 20.76 -23.92 -4.49
C GLU A 121 19.62 -22.87 -4.57
N GLU A 122 18.45 -23.21 -5.11
CA GLU A 122 17.29 -22.29 -5.12
C GLU A 122 16.65 -22.13 -3.73
N GLU A 123 16.74 -23.13 -2.84
CA GLU A 123 16.22 -23.04 -1.47
C GLU A 123 17.00 -22.05 -0.59
N GLU A 124 18.28 -21.82 -0.89
CA GLU A 124 19.10 -20.83 -0.17
C GLU A 124 18.89 -19.41 -0.72
N ASN A 125 18.60 -19.28 -2.03
CA ASN A 125 18.19 -18.02 -2.64
C ASN A 125 16.75 -17.60 -2.26
N LEU A 126 15.86 -18.55 -1.96
CA LEU A 126 14.49 -18.30 -1.50
C LEU A 126 14.42 -17.55 -0.15
N LYS A 127 15.47 -17.60 0.68
CA LYS A 127 15.57 -16.77 1.90
C LYS A 127 15.94 -15.31 1.62
N LEU A 128 16.55 -15.02 0.47
CA LEU A 128 16.88 -13.67 0.04
C LEU A 128 15.68 -12.94 -0.62
N GLU A 129 14.65 -13.68 -1.05
CA GLU A 129 13.41 -13.11 -1.60
C GLU A 129 12.46 -12.48 -0.56
N GLU A 130 12.78 -12.57 0.75
CA GLU A 130 11.97 -11.92 1.79
C GLU A 130 12.19 -10.40 1.87
N VAL A 131 13.20 -9.85 1.18
CA VAL A 131 13.47 -8.41 1.13
C VAL A 131 13.27 -7.93 -0.30
N LEU A 132 12.23 -7.11 -0.53
CA LEU A 132 12.04 -6.42 -1.79
C LEU A 132 13.36 -5.77 -2.21
N PRO A 133 13.82 -5.93 -3.47
CA PRO A 133 15.04 -5.29 -3.93
C PRO A 133 15.03 -3.81 -3.57
N LYS A 134 16.16 -3.27 -3.08
CA LYS A 134 16.23 -1.88 -2.61
C LYS A 134 15.70 -0.88 -3.64
N LEU A 135 15.95 -1.14 -4.93
CA LEU A 135 15.42 -0.36 -6.05
C LEU A 135 13.88 -0.35 -6.09
N THR A 136 13.25 -1.48 -5.80
CA THR A 136 11.79 -1.63 -5.71
C THR A 136 11.24 -0.90 -4.49
N VAL A 137 11.91 -0.99 -3.33
CA VAL A 137 11.54 -0.23 -2.12
C VAL A 137 11.65 1.27 -2.35
N ASP A 138 12.76 1.74 -2.94
CA ASP A 138 12.98 3.14 -3.28
C ASP A 138 11.94 3.65 -4.31
N HIS A 139 11.55 2.81 -5.27
CA HIS A 139 10.51 3.15 -6.25
C HIS A 139 9.12 3.25 -5.60
N LEU A 140 8.76 2.29 -4.73
CA LEU A 140 7.49 2.32 -3.99
C LEU A 140 7.41 3.51 -3.03
N GLU A 141 8.51 3.85 -2.37
CA GLU A 141 8.60 5.06 -1.55
C GLU A 141 8.39 6.32 -2.42
N SER A 142 9.01 6.38 -3.60
CA SER A 142 8.85 7.51 -4.53
C SER A 142 7.40 7.66 -5.02
N LEU A 143 6.74 6.56 -5.40
CA LEU A 143 5.33 6.58 -5.81
C LEU A 143 4.39 7.01 -4.67
N ARG A 144 4.65 6.54 -3.45
CA ARG A 144 3.90 6.97 -2.26
C ARG A 144 4.07 8.46 -2.00
N LEU A 145 5.30 8.97 -2.09
CA LEU A 145 5.57 10.38 -1.91
C LEU A 145 4.87 11.24 -2.97
N LEU A 146 4.89 10.83 -4.24
CA LEU A 146 4.15 11.51 -5.31
C LEU A 146 2.64 11.50 -5.06
N HIS A 147 2.09 10.38 -4.57
CA HIS A 147 0.68 10.31 -4.19
C HIS A 147 0.34 11.32 -3.09
N ILE A 148 1.16 11.40 -2.04
CA ILE A 148 0.98 12.36 -0.95
C ILE A 148 0.97 13.79 -1.49
N ILE A 149 1.90 14.13 -2.40
CA ILE A 149 1.94 15.46 -3.04
C ILE A 149 0.64 15.75 -3.80
N GLU A 150 0.14 14.78 -4.55
CA GLU A 150 -1.11 14.95 -5.32
C GLU A 150 -2.33 15.13 -4.40
N VAL A 151 -2.42 14.34 -3.33
CA VAL A 151 -3.48 14.49 -2.31
C VAL A 151 -3.39 15.88 -1.66
N LEU A 152 -2.18 16.36 -1.34
CA LEU A 152 -1.99 17.72 -0.82
C LEU A 152 -2.46 18.77 -1.83
N LYS A 153 -2.14 18.65 -3.13
CA LYS A 153 -2.60 19.56 -4.19
C LYS A 153 -4.13 19.60 -4.30
N GLN A 154 -4.79 18.44 -4.15
CA GLN A 154 -6.25 18.34 -4.29
C GLN A 154 -7.00 18.87 -3.05
N HIS A 155 -6.44 18.70 -1.85
CA HIS A 155 -7.14 19.01 -0.61
C HIS A 155 -6.74 20.34 0.03
N LEU A 156 -5.59 20.91 -0.33
CA LEU A 156 -5.15 22.21 0.18
C LEU A 156 -5.50 23.32 -0.80
N THR A 157 -5.99 24.42 -0.26
CA THR A 157 -6.20 25.67 -1.01
C THR A 157 -4.86 26.34 -1.33
N PRO A 158 -4.78 27.23 -2.34
CA PRO A 158 -3.54 27.94 -2.66
C PRO A 158 -2.90 28.68 -1.48
N LYS A 159 -3.72 29.24 -0.57
CA LYS A 159 -3.24 29.91 0.66
C LYS A 159 -2.71 28.93 1.70
N GLU A 160 -3.24 27.72 1.75
CA GLU A 160 -2.75 26.65 2.63
C GLU A 160 -1.45 26.06 2.09
N ILE A 161 -1.32 25.88 0.77
CA ILE A 161 -0.07 25.49 0.11
C ILE A 161 1.02 26.54 0.36
N GLU A 162 0.72 27.82 0.14
CA GLU A 162 1.64 28.93 0.47
C GLU A 162 2.09 28.87 1.94
N THR A 163 1.16 28.60 2.87
CA THR A 163 1.47 28.48 4.29
C THR A 163 2.37 27.27 4.58
N LEU A 164 2.13 26.12 3.95
CA LEU A 164 2.96 24.92 4.07
C LEU A 164 4.38 25.19 3.56
N CYS A 165 4.51 25.84 2.41
CA CYS A 165 5.79 26.14 1.78
C CYS A 165 6.62 27.13 2.57
N CYS A 166 5.98 28.19 3.06
CA CYS A 166 6.58 29.12 4.01
C CYS A 166 7.09 28.42 5.28
N TYR A 167 6.39 27.41 5.77
CA TYR A 167 6.83 26.66 6.94
C TYR A 167 8.03 25.75 6.62
N VAL A 168 7.93 24.96 5.55
CA VAL A 168 8.99 24.04 5.13
C VAL A 168 10.29 24.80 4.82
N LEU A 169 10.23 25.86 4.03
CA LEU A 169 11.42 26.63 3.66
C LEU A 169 12.06 27.33 4.88
N ASN A 170 11.28 28.05 5.69
CA ASN A 170 11.84 28.83 6.81
C ASN A 170 12.28 27.96 8.00
N TYR A 171 11.55 26.88 8.31
CA TYR A 171 11.76 26.12 9.56
C TYR A 171 12.46 24.76 9.35
N ILE A 172 12.26 24.11 8.20
CA ILE A 172 12.96 22.85 7.88
C ILE A 172 14.28 23.15 7.17
N TYR A 173 14.24 23.97 6.12
CA TYR A 173 15.42 24.29 5.30
C TYR A 173 16.20 25.52 5.77
N LYS A 174 15.67 26.30 6.72
CA LYS A 174 16.26 27.57 7.19
C LYS A 174 16.57 28.55 6.04
N GLN A 175 15.76 28.51 4.98
CA GLN A 175 15.84 29.41 3.83
C GLN A 175 14.84 30.54 4.04
N GLU A 176 15.27 31.79 3.86
CA GLU A 176 14.36 32.94 3.90
C GLU A 176 13.39 32.83 2.73
N ALA A 177 12.15 32.45 3.02
CA ALA A 177 11.07 32.47 2.05
C ALA A 177 10.30 33.79 2.16
N GLU A 178 10.10 34.46 1.03
CA GLU A 178 9.23 35.64 0.94
C GLU A 178 7.75 35.24 1.11
N CYS A 179 7.32 35.13 2.35
CA CYS A 179 5.92 34.93 2.68
C CYS A 179 5.16 36.25 2.52
N LYS A 180 4.06 36.26 1.75
CA LYS A 180 3.24 37.47 1.51
C LYS A 180 2.49 37.98 2.75
N VAL A 181 2.78 37.44 3.93
CA VAL A 181 2.10 37.74 5.20
C VAL A 181 3.08 37.83 6.36
N ASN A 182 2.74 38.63 7.37
CA ASN A 182 3.55 38.75 8.58
C ASN A 182 3.60 37.45 9.41
N LYS A 183 4.62 37.33 10.26
CA LYS A 183 4.88 36.12 11.08
C LYS A 183 3.68 35.68 11.94
N ASN A 184 2.95 36.63 12.53
CA ASN A 184 1.81 36.33 13.39
C ASN A 184 0.62 35.75 12.62
N VAL A 185 0.36 36.23 11.41
CA VAL A 185 -0.68 35.69 10.53
C VAL A 185 -0.27 34.31 10.02
N LEU A 186 1.00 34.15 9.63
CA LEU A 186 1.53 32.85 9.18
C LEU A 186 1.40 31.78 10.28
N TYR A 187 1.77 32.11 11.52
CA TYR A 187 1.61 31.23 12.67
C TYR A 187 0.15 30.78 12.87
N LYS A 188 -0.81 31.73 12.84
CA LYS A 188 -2.23 31.41 12.96
C LYS A 188 -2.74 30.53 11.81
N ARG A 189 -2.25 30.74 10.58
CA ARG A 189 -2.58 29.88 9.43
C ARG A 189 -2.00 28.48 9.62
N TRP A 190 -0.77 28.37 10.09
CA TRP A 190 -0.12 27.09 10.39
C TRP A 190 -0.86 26.27 11.45
N GLU A 191 -1.25 26.88 12.57
CA GLU A 191 -2.02 26.18 13.61
C GLU A 191 -3.36 25.65 13.10
N ARG A 192 -4.00 26.32 12.14
CA ARG A 192 -5.24 25.85 11.49
C ARG A 192 -4.98 24.76 10.45
N LEU A 193 -3.82 24.80 9.80
CA LEU A 193 -3.43 23.83 8.78
C LEU A 193 -2.99 22.49 9.40
N LYS A 194 -2.37 22.50 10.57
CA LYS A 194 -1.90 21.28 11.27
C LYS A 194 -2.96 20.19 11.42
N PRO A 195 -4.19 20.45 11.93
CA PRO A 195 -5.23 19.40 12.02
C PRO A 195 -5.60 18.82 10.66
N LYS A 196 -5.63 19.66 9.62
CA LYS A 196 -5.96 19.25 8.25
C LYS A 196 -4.86 18.39 7.65
N LEU A 197 -3.60 18.79 7.81
CA LEU A 197 -2.43 17.96 7.45
C LEU A 197 -2.43 16.65 8.23
N ARG A 198 -2.77 16.66 9.53
CA ARG A 198 -2.92 15.42 10.31
C ARG A 198 -4.08 14.55 9.82
N ALA A 199 -5.17 15.12 9.32
CA ALA A 199 -6.26 14.34 8.76
C ALA A 199 -5.88 13.72 7.40
N ILE A 200 -5.17 14.48 6.57
CA ILE A 200 -4.67 14.03 5.26
C ILE A 200 -3.58 12.97 5.43
N LEU A 201 -2.59 13.24 6.29
CA LEU A 201 -1.38 12.43 6.46
C LEU A 201 -1.51 11.35 7.54
N GLY A 202 -2.47 11.49 8.47
CA GLY A 202 -2.60 10.64 9.67
C GLY A 202 -3.17 9.24 9.43
N TYR A 203 -3.50 8.90 8.18
CA TYR A 203 -3.77 7.53 7.75
C TYR A 203 -2.63 6.91 6.91
N GLU A 204 -1.64 7.72 6.46
CA GLU A 204 -0.63 7.32 5.47
C GLU A 204 0.81 7.36 5.98
N ILE A 205 1.11 8.12 7.05
CA ILE A 205 2.43 8.10 7.69
C ILE A 205 2.47 6.98 8.74
N PHE A 206 2.55 5.73 8.30
CA PHE A 206 3.01 4.63 9.15
C PHE A 206 4.46 4.29 8.82
N GLU A 207 5.34 4.64 9.76
CA GLU A 207 6.65 4.07 10.10
C GLU A 207 7.78 3.96 9.05
N GLU A 208 7.53 4.10 7.74
CA GLU A 208 8.55 3.78 6.70
C GLU A 208 8.92 4.91 5.73
N ILE A 209 8.25 6.07 5.76
CA ILE A 209 8.54 7.17 4.82
C ILE A 209 9.65 8.07 5.39
N SER A 210 10.72 8.29 4.63
CA SER A 210 11.76 9.24 5.00
C SER A 210 11.19 10.67 5.09
N PRO A 211 11.19 11.31 6.28
CA PRO A 211 10.70 12.68 6.42
C PRO A 211 11.47 13.66 5.53
N TYR A 212 12.76 13.38 5.30
CA TYR A 212 13.61 14.17 4.41
C TYR A 212 13.11 14.13 2.96
N LYS A 213 12.85 12.93 2.40
CA LYS A 213 12.38 12.79 1.02
C LYS A 213 11.00 13.45 0.82
N LEU A 214 10.14 13.40 1.84
CA LEU A 214 8.85 14.09 1.83
C LEU A 214 9.01 15.62 1.79
N PHE A 215 9.87 16.19 2.63
CA PHE A 215 10.09 17.64 2.61
C PHE A 215 10.77 18.14 1.34
N GLU A 216 11.66 17.33 0.73
CA GLU A 216 12.26 17.64 -0.57
C GLU A 216 11.19 17.73 -1.66
N LEU A 217 10.29 16.75 -1.73
CA LEU A 217 9.22 16.75 -2.72
C LEU A 217 8.18 17.84 -2.46
N ILE A 218 7.86 18.15 -1.20
CA ILE A 218 7.02 19.31 -0.89
C ILE A 218 7.69 20.58 -1.43
N LYS A 219 8.99 20.74 -1.21
CA LYS A 219 9.74 21.89 -1.70
C LYS A 219 9.75 21.97 -3.23
N SER A 220 10.02 20.87 -3.94
CA SER A 220 10.14 20.90 -5.40
C SER A 220 8.80 20.97 -6.13
N GLU A 221 7.75 20.35 -5.59
CA GLU A 221 6.47 20.17 -6.30
C GLU A 221 5.37 21.15 -5.86
N LEU A 222 5.53 21.83 -4.72
CA LEU A 222 4.51 22.71 -4.15
C LEU A 222 4.91 24.19 -3.97
N CYS A 223 6.20 24.54 -3.84
CA CYS A 223 6.63 25.80 -3.18
C CYS A 223 7.09 27.00 -4.06
#